data_AF-A0A0F7THV6-F1
#
_entry.id   AF-A0A0F7THV6-F1
#
_cell.length_a   1.000
_cell.length_b   1.000
_cell.length_c   1.000
_cell.angle_alpha   90.00
_cell.angle_beta   90.00
_cell.angle_gamma   90.00
#
_symmetry.space_group_name_H-M   'P 1'
#
loop_
_entity.id
_entity.type
_entity.pdbx_description
1 polymer ?
#
loop_
_entity_poly.entity_id
_entity_poly.type
_entity_poly.pdbx_seq_one_letter_code
_entity_poly.pdbx_strand_id
1 'polypeptide(L)'
;MDRRLQDRLSYNHFSKPLEEFPEIPPIISALDGSSLYDDGWSSLVKFLIAVDDVANLRRYVDTHGTRFFGPTIEVHEYDPYRWDPFEMAAKNGSVDALAALVEIYQSDTSQKESIQARLRRKNIRLLNIACFYSRFEMADFLLSCGPPIQAHLNDQYSTDSPLLSAVKALGTGDNSRRGEVDNTEVENFVCRLLDRGASVPQANSYCSSEDQVGHPVVHETVLGMAASHGSYELASRLIAEGANIHAQQIWHENWGGDVDKVTALHIASGSWNLGFIKALVEHYGDGQLSEAVTIADSEGRLPLHWALSGLRSS
;
A
#
# COMPACT_ATOMS: atom_id res chain seq x y z
N MET A 1 -20.91 -4.07 -21.92
CA MET A 1 -20.86 -4.69 -20.58
C MET A 1 -19.60 -5.54 -20.57
N ASP A 2 -18.63 -5.17 -19.75
CA ASP A 2 -17.27 -5.73 -19.79
C ASP A 2 -17.27 -7.20 -19.37
N ARG A 3 -16.67 -8.09 -20.15
CA ARG A 3 -16.52 -9.53 -19.80
C ARG A 3 -15.83 -9.71 -18.45
N ARG A 4 -14.97 -8.74 -18.06
CA ARG A 4 -14.27 -8.73 -16.77
C ARG A 4 -15.20 -8.48 -15.58
N LEU A 5 -16.31 -7.74 -15.75
CA LEU A 5 -17.35 -7.60 -14.72
C LEU A 5 -18.15 -8.90 -14.56
N GLN A 6 -18.40 -9.63 -15.64
CA GLN A 6 -19.10 -10.92 -15.58
C GLN A 6 -18.29 -12.02 -14.89
N ASP A 7 -16.97 -12.08 -15.09
CA ASP A 7 -16.12 -13.05 -14.38
C ASP A 7 -15.86 -12.65 -12.92
N ARG A 8 -15.79 -11.36 -12.58
CA ARG A 8 -15.68 -10.88 -11.18
C ARG A 8 -16.97 -11.04 -10.37
N LEU A 9 -18.14 -11.10 -11.01
CA LEU A 9 -19.44 -11.28 -10.34
C LEU A 9 -19.89 -12.75 -10.26
N SER A 10 -19.05 -13.69 -10.67
CA SER A 10 -19.39 -15.11 -10.63
C SER A 10 -19.29 -15.66 -9.21
N TYR A 11 -20.43 -15.73 -8.52
CA TYR A 11 -20.59 -16.37 -7.21
C TYR A 11 -20.42 -17.91 -7.20
N ASN A 12 -19.93 -18.51 -8.29
CA ASN A 12 -19.83 -19.97 -8.44
C ASN A 12 -19.18 -20.66 -7.23
N HIS A 13 -18.15 -20.04 -6.64
CA HIS A 13 -17.46 -20.57 -5.46
C HIS A 13 -18.31 -20.58 -4.19
N PHE A 14 -19.28 -19.67 -4.08
CA PHE A 14 -20.19 -19.51 -2.93
C PHE A 14 -21.58 -20.09 -3.18
N SER A 15 -21.80 -20.76 -4.32
CA SER A 15 -23.11 -21.32 -4.71
C SER A 15 -23.47 -22.64 -4.02
N LYS A 16 -22.53 -23.21 -3.26
CA LYS A 16 -22.68 -24.46 -2.51
C LYS A 16 -21.96 -24.35 -1.16
N PRO A 17 -22.41 -25.08 -0.12
CA PRO A 17 -21.65 -25.19 1.12
C PRO A 17 -20.30 -25.88 0.85
N LEU A 18 -19.30 -25.60 1.68
CA LEU A 18 -18.05 -26.37 1.62
C LEU A 18 -18.31 -27.85 1.85
N GLU A 19 -17.61 -28.70 1.11
CA GLU A 19 -17.69 -30.15 1.25
C GLU A 19 -17.41 -30.62 2.68
N GLU A 20 -16.57 -29.88 3.41
CA GLU A 20 -16.24 -30.14 4.82
C GLU A 20 -17.36 -29.78 5.81
N PHE A 21 -18.34 -28.95 5.39
CA PHE A 21 -19.45 -28.48 6.21
C PHE A 21 -20.79 -28.45 5.45
N PRO A 22 -21.32 -29.63 5.03
CA PRO A 22 -22.47 -29.71 4.13
C PRO A 22 -23.80 -29.23 4.75
N GLU A 23 -23.85 -29.08 6.07
CA GLU A 23 -25.06 -28.69 6.81
C GLU A 23 -25.19 -27.17 7.06
N ILE A 24 -24.22 -26.36 6.63
CA ILE A 24 -24.30 -24.90 6.82
C ILE A 24 -25.41 -24.32 5.93
N PRO A 25 -26.43 -23.64 6.50
CA PRO A 25 -27.46 -22.99 5.71
C PRO A 25 -26.86 -21.80 4.93
N PRO A 26 -27.48 -21.41 3.80
CA PRO A 26 -27.02 -20.23 3.08
C PRO A 26 -27.13 -18.99 3.96
N ILE A 27 -26.13 -18.13 3.86
CA ILE A 27 -25.99 -16.92 4.67
C ILE A 27 -26.84 -15.77 4.10
N ILE A 28 -26.90 -15.63 2.78
CA ILE A 28 -27.76 -14.67 2.11
C ILE A 28 -28.40 -15.28 0.88
N SER A 29 -29.61 -14.82 0.57
CA SER A 29 -30.18 -14.94 -0.77
C SER A 29 -29.74 -13.71 -1.58
N ALA A 30 -28.97 -13.94 -2.63
CA ALA A 30 -28.50 -12.89 -3.54
C ALA A 30 -29.67 -12.23 -4.30
N LEU A 31 -29.41 -11.10 -4.95
CA LEU A 31 -30.42 -10.35 -5.70
C LEU A 31 -31.06 -11.15 -6.84
N ASP A 32 -30.31 -12.07 -7.43
CA ASP A 32 -30.76 -12.99 -8.48
C ASP A 32 -31.50 -14.22 -7.94
N GLY A 33 -31.69 -14.31 -6.62
CA GLY A 33 -32.33 -15.43 -5.94
C GLY A 33 -31.41 -16.62 -5.65
N SER A 34 -30.13 -16.54 -6.00
CA SER A 34 -29.15 -17.59 -5.66
C SER A 34 -28.85 -17.62 -4.16
N SER A 35 -28.62 -18.82 -3.63
CA SER A 35 -28.21 -19.03 -2.24
C SER A 35 -26.70 -18.94 -2.14
N LEU A 36 -26.20 -18.00 -1.32
CA LEU A 36 -24.77 -17.82 -1.10
C LEU A 36 -24.37 -18.36 0.28
N TYR A 37 -23.35 -19.20 0.28
CA TYR A 37 -22.76 -19.85 1.44
C TYR A 37 -21.44 -19.17 1.81
N ASP A 38 -21.11 -19.18 3.09
CA ASP A 38 -19.81 -18.73 3.58
C ASP A 38 -19.05 -19.91 4.18
N ASP A 39 -17.74 -19.77 4.29
CA ASP A 39 -16.82 -20.85 4.62
C ASP A 39 -16.41 -20.89 6.10
N GLY A 40 -16.99 -20.01 6.92
CA GLY A 40 -16.59 -19.79 8.31
C GLY A 40 -15.31 -18.94 8.44
N TRP A 41 -14.61 -18.65 7.35
CA TRP A 41 -13.40 -17.81 7.28
C TRP A 41 -13.72 -16.39 6.77
N SER A 42 -15.00 -16.06 6.68
CA SER A 42 -15.51 -14.78 6.16
C SER A 42 -15.12 -14.55 4.70
N SER A 43 -14.91 -15.61 3.91
CA SER A 43 -14.50 -15.46 2.51
C SER A 43 -15.57 -14.83 1.64
N LEU A 44 -16.85 -15.08 1.93
CA LEU A 44 -17.94 -14.44 1.19
C LEU A 44 -17.90 -12.92 1.36
N VAL A 45 -17.83 -12.41 2.59
CA VAL A 45 -17.77 -10.95 2.82
C VAL A 45 -16.49 -10.32 2.26
N LYS A 46 -15.34 -10.99 2.38
CA LYS A 46 -14.09 -10.54 1.73
C LYS A 46 -14.29 -10.37 0.23
N PHE A 47 -14.93 -11.34 -0.41
CA PHE A 47 -15.25 -11.29 -1.83
C PHE A 47 -16.23 -10.16 -2.16
N LEU A 48 -17.34 -10.02 -1.42
CA LEU A 48 -18.33 -8.96 -1.62
C LEU A 48 -17.69 -7.57 -1.56
N ILE A 49 -16.81 -7.34 -0.58
CA ILE A 49 -16.04 -6.10 -0.49
C ILE A 49 -15.09 -5.97 -1.69
N ALA A 50 -14.34 -7.00 -2.04
CA ALA A 50 -13.36 -6.95 -3.14
C ALA A 50 -13.97 -6.72 -4.54
N VAL A 51 -15.24 -7.09 -4.74
CA VAL A 51 -15.98 -6.84 -5.99
C VAL A 51 -16.91 -5.63 -5.92
N ASP A 52 -16.87 -4.89 -4.81
CA ASP A 52 -17.67 -3.70 -4.54
C ASP A 52 -19.20 -3.93 -4.59
N ASP A 53 -19.66 -5.15 -4.24
CA ASP A 53 -21.09 -5.47 -4.21
C ASP A 53 -21.73 -5.02 -2.89
N VAL A 54 -22.10 -3.75 -2.84
CA VAL A 54 -22.76 -3.11 -1.69
C VAL A 54 -24.12 -3.75 -1.37
N ALA A 55 -24.86 -4.22 -2.37
CA ALA A 55 -26.22 -4.71 -2.16
C ALA A 55 -26.21 -6.03 -1.39
N ASN A 56 -25.35 -6.97 -1.82
CA ASN A 56 -25.16 -8.23 -1.11
C ASN A 56 -24.36 -8.05 0.19
N LEU A 57 -23.45 -7.06 0.27
CA LEU A 57 -22.76 -6.71 1.51
C LEU A 57 -23.75 -6.29 2.60
N ARG A 58 -24.71 -5.41 2.30
CA ARG A 58 -25.73 -4.98 3.28
C ARG A 58 -26.58 -6.14 3.76
N ARG A 59 -27.01 -7.02 2.84
CA ARG A 59 -27.74 -8.26 3.20
C ARG A 59 -26.91 -9.17 4.09
N TYR A 60 -25.62 -9.32 3.81
CA TYR A 60 -24.72 -10.12 4.62
C TYR A 60 -24.65 -9.60 6.06
N VAL A 61 -24.57 -8.27 6.21
CA VAL A 61 -24.60 -7.61 7.52
C VAL A 61 -25.94 -7.79 8.22
N ASP A 62 -27.06 -7.66 7.52
CA ASP A 62 -28.41 -7.85 8.10
C ASP A 62 -28.56 -9.27 8.69
N THR A 63 -27.98 -10.29 8.07
CA THR A 63 -27.99 -11.67 8.62
C THR A 63 -27.10 -11.82 9.86
N HIS A 64 -25.92 -11.19 9.90
CA HIS A 64 -24.94 -11.36 10.98
C HIS A 64 -25.12 -10.41 12.17
N GLY A 65 -25.87 -9.32 11.98
CA GLY A 65 -26.12 -8.30 12.98
C GLY A 65 -24.84 -7.63 13.50
N THR A 66 -24.88 -7.20 14.76
CA THR A 66 -23.82 -6.42 15.44
C THR A 66 -22.48 -7.15 15.63
N ARG A 67 -22.37 -8.40 15.18
CA ARG A 67 -21.13 -9.19 15.23
C ARG A 67 -20.22 -8.94 14.03
N PHE A 68 -20.67 -8.22 13.01
CA PHE A 68 -19.88 -7.93 11.81
C PHE A 68 -18.55 -7.21 12.11
N PHE A 69 -18.52 -6.32 13.09
CA PHE A 69 -17.30 -5.68 13.58
C PHE A 69 -16.85 -6.21 14.96
N GLY A 70 -17.43 -7.33 15.41
CA GLY A 70 -17.29 -7.85 16.77
C GLY A 70 -16.12 -8.83 16.98
N PRO A 71 -15.93 -9.32 18.23
CA PRO A 71 -14.76 -10.09 18.63
C PRO A 71 -14.58 -11.42 17.90
N THR A 72 -15.63 -11.98 17.29
CA THR A 72 -15.56 -13.22 16.48
C THR A 72 -14.68 -13.10 15.23
N ILE A 73 -14.35 -11.87 14.80
CA ILE A 73 -13.34 -11.57 13.76
C ILE A 73 -11.99 -11.14 14.40
N GLU A 74 -11.94 -11.00 15.73
CA GLU A 74 -10.81 -10.44 16.49
C GLU A 74 -10.15 -11.44 17.48
N VAL A 75 -10.48 -12.73 17.44
CA VAL A 75 -9.80 -13.80 18.20
C VAL A 75 -8.76 -14.41 17.25
N HIS A 76 -7.45 -14.19 17.30
CA HIS A 76 -6.49 -14.25 18.40
C HIS A 76 -5.29 -13.36 18.04
N GLU A 77 -4.53 -12.85 19.01
CA GLU A 77 -3.39 -11.94 18.80
C GLU A 77 -2.32 -12.51 17.84
N TYR A 78 -2.36 -13.83 17.59
CA TYR A 78 -1.47 -14.58 16.71
C TYR A 78 -2.15 -15.19 15.47
N ASP A 79 -3.39 -14.77 15.12
CA ASP A 79 -4.05 -15.27 13.92
C ASP A 79 -3.50 -14.56 12.65
N PRO A 80 -2.76 -15.26 11.76
CA PRO A 80 -2.26 -14.70 10.51
C PRO A 80 -3.37 -14.37 9.50
N TYR A 81 -4.63 -14.75 9.77
CA TYR A 81 -5.79 -14.50 8.92
C TYR A 81 -6.65 -13.31 9.39
N ARG A 82 -6.15 -12.51 10.35
CA ARG A 82 -6.76 -11.23 10.73
C ARG A 82 -6.90 -10.34 9.50
N TRP A 83 -8.12 -9.90 9.24
CA TRP A 83 -8.44 -8.93 8.19
C TRP A 83 -9.40 -7.89 8.76
N ASP A 84 -9.33 -6.66 8.26
CA ASP A 84 -10.27 -5.61 8.62
C ASP A 84 -11.07 -5.18 7.38
N PRO A 85 -12.41 -5.03 7.48
CA PRO A 85 -13.23 -4.63 6.35
C PRO A 85 -12.79 -3.30 5.70
N PHE A 86 -12.34 -2.33 6.51
CA PHE A 86 -11.87 -1.04 6.00
C PHE A 86 -10.56 -1.18 5.22
N GLU A 87 -9.62 -1.98 5.73
CA GLU A 87 -8.38 -2.31 5.02
C GLU A 87 -8.66 -3.05 3.71
N MET A 88 -9.56 -4.04 3.71
CA MET A 88 -9.91 -4.81 2.53
C MET A 88 -10.52 -3.93 1.44
N ALA A 89 -11.40 -3.01 1.81
CA ALA A 89 -11.99 -2.05 0.87
C ALA A 89 -10.91 -1.13 0.27
N ALA A 90 -10.03 -0.56 1.10
CA ALA A 90 -8.95 0.30 0.63
C ALA A 90 -7.96 -0.44 -0.30
N LYS A 91 -7.60 -1.69 0.04
CA LYS A 91 -6.72 -2.55 -0.76
C LYS A 91 -7.29 -2.88 -2.14
N ASN A 92 -8.60 -3.09 -2.24
CA ASN A 92 -9.26 -3.44 -3.50
C ASN A 92 -9.76 -2.23 -4.29
N GLY A 93 -9.74 -1.04 -3.69
CA GLY A 93 -10.26 0.18 -4.31
C GLY A 93 -11.79 0.24 -4.34
N SER A 94 -12.45 -0.51 -3.45
CA SER A 94 -13.90 -0.64 -3.38
C SER A 94 -14.54 0.56 -2.67
N VAL A 95 -14.74 1.66 -3.41
CA VAL A 95 -15.17 2.95 -2.86
C VAL A 95 -16.58 2.86 -2.28
N ASP A 96 -17.50 2.22 -2.99
CA ASP A 96 -18.89 2.14 -2.56
C ASP A 96 -19.04 1.22 -1.33
N ALA A 97 -18.29 0.12 -1.29
CA ALA A 97 -18.20 -0.77 -0.13
C ALA A 97 -17.58 -0.05 1.06
N LEU A 98 -16.52 0.75 0.88
CA LEU A 98 -15.94 1.54 1.97
C LEU A 98 -16.98 2.51 2.55
N ALA A 99 -17.70 3.23 1.70
CA ALA A 99 -18.76 4.14 2.14
C ALA A 99 -19.86 3.40 2.91
N ALA A 100 -20.33 2.25 2.39
CA ALA A 100 -21.31 1.41 3.06
C ALA A 100 -20.81 0.89 4.42
N LEU A 101 -19.55 0.46 4.51
CA LEU A 101 -18.94 0.00 5.76
C LEU A 101 -18.89 1.10 6.82
N VAL A 102 -18.61 2.35 6.44
CA VAL A 102 -18.65 3.51 7.34
C VAL A 102 -20.07 3.71 7.88
N GLU A 103 -21.08 3.72 7.01
CA GLU A 103 -22.48 3.88 7.41
C GLU A 103 -22.94 2.75 8.35
N ILE A 104 -22.59 1.51 8.02
CA ILE A 104 -22.94 0.32 8.80
C ILE A 104 -22.30 0.41 10.19
N TYR A 105 -21.02 0.76 10.27
CA TYR A 105 -20.30 0.91 11.54
C TYR A 105 -20.92 2.02 12.40
N GLN A 106 -21.25 3.17 11.80
CA GLN A 106 -21.86 4.29 12.52
C GLN A 106 -23.28 4.00 12.99
N SER A 107 -24.01 3.14 12.28
CA SER A 107 -25.38 2.74 12.64
C SER A 107 -25.41 1.66 13.73
N ASP A 108 -24.31 0.94 13.94
CA ASP A 108 -24.21 -0.12 14.94
C ASP A 108 -24.00 0.46 16.34
N THR A 109 -25.09 0.56 17.09
CA THR A 109 -25.11 1.05 18.48
C THR A 109 -24.27 0.21 19.47
N SER A 110 -23.83 -0.99 19.10
CA SER A 110 -22.94 -1.81 19.93
C SER A 110 -21.48 -1.34 19.87
N GLN A 111 -21.10 -0.59 18.81
CA GLN A 111 -19.76 -0.06 18.65
C GLN A 111 -19.55 1.13 19.57
N LYS A 112 -18.61 0.98 20.52
CA LYS A 112 -18.27 2.04 21.49
C LYS A 112 -17.07 2.88 21.06
N GLU A 113 -16.27 2.36 20.14
CA GLU A 113 -15.06 3.00 19.62
C GLU A 113 -15.39 3.75 18.32
N SER A 114 -14.86 4.97 18.13
CA SER A 114 -15.00 5.68 16.86
C SER A 114 -14.18 5.00 15.76
N ILE A 115 -14.57 5.16 14.49
CA ILE A 115 -13.82 4.62 13.34
C ILE A 115 -12.35 5.08 13.39
N GLN A 116 -12.09 6.36 13.69
CA GLN A 116 -10.74 6.89 13.81
C GLN A 116 -9.92 6.20 14.90
N ALA A 117 -10.51 5.97 16.07
CA ALA A 117 -9.84 5.27 17.17
C ALA A 117 -9.52 3.82 16.79
N ARG A 118 -10.47 3.13 16.12
CA ARG A 118 -10.27 1.77 15.61
C ARG A 118 -9.12 1.69 14.60
N LEU A 119 -9.14 2.57 13.58
CA LEU A 119 -8.09 2.62 12.55
C LEU A 119 -6.72 2.93 13.17
N ARG A 120 -6.65 3.84 14.15
CA ARG A 120 -5.42 4.15 14.88
C ARG A 120 -4.92 2.95 15.68
N ARG A 121 -5.78 2.33 16.49
CA ARG A 121 -5.46 1.17 17.33
C ARG A 121 -4.96 -0.02 16.52
N LYS A 122 -5.55 -0.25 15.34
CA LYS A 122 -5.15 -1.32 14.42
C LYS A 122 -4.02 -0.94 13.46
N ASN A 123 -3.49 0.29 13.55
CA ASN A 123 -2.52 0.84 12.62
C ASN A 123 -2.95 0.77 11.14
N ILE A 124 -4.25 0.89 10.86
CA ILE A 124 -4.79 0.91 9.50
C ILE A 124 -4.70 2.34 8.98
N ARG A 125 -4.00 2.51 7.85
CA ARG A 125 -3.81 3.79 7.16
C ARG A 125 -4.38 3.67 5.76
N LEU A 126 -5.68 3.94 5.62
CA LEU A 126 -6.43 3.69 4.38
C LEU A 126 -5.79 4.33 3.15
N LEU A 127 -5.29 5.58 3.27
CA LEU A 127 -4.66 6.28 2.17
C LEU A 127 -3.33 5.61 1.75
N ASN A 128 -2.48 5.23 2.72
CA ASN A 128 -1.23 4.53 2.44
C ASN A 128 -1.49 3.19 1.74
N ILE A 129 -2.48 2.45 2.22
CA ILE A 129 -2.90 1.16 1.63
C ILE A 129 -3.37 1.39 0.18
N ALA A 130 -4.25 2.36 -0.05
CA ALA A 130 -4.72 2.70 -1.39
C ALA A 130 -3.56 3.09 -2.32
N CYS A 131 -2.62 3.92 -1.84
CA CYS A 131 -1.41 4.30 -2.58
C CYS A 131 -0.53 3.10 -2.93
N PHE A 132 -0.24 2.22 -1.96
CA PHE A 132 0.61 1.05 -2.15
C PHE A 132 0.03 0.07 -3.20
N TYR A 133 -1.28 -0.16 -3.14
CA TYR A 133 -2.00 -1.02 -4.08
C TYR A 133 -2.44 -0.31 -5.37
N SER A 134 -2.03 0.95 -5.59
CA SER A 134 -2.34 1.73 -6.79
C SER A 134 -3.85 1.88 -7.04
N ARG A 135 -4.62 2.05 -5.96
CA ARG A 135 -6.07 2.32 -6.00
C ARG A 135 -6.30 3.83 -6.05
N PHE A 136 -6.00 4.45 -7.19
CA PHE A 136 -5.97 5.91 -7.32
C PHE A 136 -7.33 6.57 -7.04
N GLU A 137 -8.42 5.99 -7.54
CA GLU A 137 -9.78 6.47 -7.28
C GLU A 137 -10.13 6.46 -5.78
N MET A 138 -9.77 5.39 -5.08
CA MET A 138 -9.92 5.28 -3.64
C MET A 138 -9.05 6.31 -2.89
N ALA A 139 -7.82 6.53 -3.32
CA ALA A 139 -6.95 7.53 -2.70
C ALA A 139 -7.48 8.96 -2.89
N ASP A 140 -7.97 9.29 -4.10
CA ASP A 140 -8.63 10.56 -4.39
C ASP A 140 -9.91 10.73 -3.55
N PHE A 141 -10.72 9.68 -3.43
CA PHE A 141 -11.89 9.65 -2.55
C PHE A 141 -11.51 9.96 -1.09
N LEU A 142 -10.52 9.26 -0.53
CA LEU A 142 -10.05 9.45 0.85
C LEU A 142 -9.52 10.87 1.12
N LEU A 143 -8.83 11.47 0.15
CA LEU A 143 -8.33 12.85 0.24
C LEU A 143 -9.46 13.90 0.17
N SER A 144 -10.57 13.57 -0.48
CA SER A 144 -11.76 14.43 -0.57
C SER A 144 -12.71 14.31 0.63
N CYS A 145 -12.58 13.25 1.42
CA CYS A 145 -13.48 12.95 2.54
C CYS A 145 -13.25 13.85 3.75
N GLY A 146 -14.35 14.16 4.45
CA GLY A 146 -14.33 14.68 5.82
C GLY A 146 -14.19 13.56 6.87
N PRO A 147 -14.20 13.90 8.17
CA PRO A 147 -14.26 12.92 9.25
C PRO A 147 -15.44 11.94 9.06
N PRO A 148 -15.31 10.66 9.45
CA PRO A 148 -14.23 10.09 10.26
C PRO A 148 -13.07 9.48 9.45
N ILE A 149 -13.19 9.31 8.13
CA ILE A 149 -12.18 8.66 7.29
C ILE A 149 -11.21 9.62 6.60
N GLN A 150 -11.29 10.92 6.91
CA GLN A 150 -10.38 11.94 6.41
C GLN A 150 -8.92 11.50 6.49
N ALA A 151 -8.22 11.58 5.36
CA ALA A 151 -6.80 11.28 5.25
C ALA A 151 -5.95 12.56 5.16
N HIS A 152 -4.69 12.45 5.55
CA HIS A 152 -3.71 13.52 5.48
C HIS A 152 -2.45 13.06 4.74
N LEU A 153 -1.85 13.94 3.94
CA LEU A 153 -0.68 13.61 3.12
C LEU A 153 0.63 13.49 3.93
N ASN A 154 0.77 14.25 5.02
CA ASN A 154 2.02 14.42 5.76
C ASN A 154 1.84 14.08 7.26
N ASP A 155 1.15 12.98 7.58
CA ASP A 155 0.97 12.55 8.98
C ASP A 155 2.30 12.11 9.61
N GLN A 156 2.67 12.73 10.72
CA GLN A 156 3.99 12.60 11.37
C GLN A 156 4.15 11.31 12.20
N TYR A 157 3.07 10.56 12.41
CA TYR A 157 3.05 9.38 13.28
C TYR A 157 3.13 8.05 12.53
N SER A 158 3.48 8.06 11.24
CA SER A 158 3.49 6.87 10.40
C SER A 158 4.90 6.48 10.00
N THR A 159 5.17 5.18 9.99
CA THR A 159 6.43 4.63 9.46
C THR A 159 6.54 4.83 7.95
N ASP A 160 5.42 4.87 7.23
CA ASP A 160 5.37 5.19 5.80
C ASP A 160 4.42 6.35 5.55
N SER A 161 4.75 7.25 4.63
CA SER A 161 3.83 8.29 4.16
C SER A 161 3.02 7.80 2.95
N PRO A 162 1.84 8.40 2.64
CA PRO A 162 1.12 8.14 1.39
C PRO A 162 1.98 8.26 0.13
N LEU A 163 2.90 9.22 0.10
CA LEU A 163 3.82 9.44 -1.02
C LEU A 163 4.83 8.29 -1.13
N LEU A 164 5.46 7.90 -0.02
CA LEU A 164 6.39 6.78 -0.01
C LEU A 164 5.68 5.46 -0.37
N SER A 165 4.47 5.22 0.13
CA SER A 165 3.65 4.07 -0.26
C SER A 165 3.35 4.04 -1.76
N ALA A 166 3.03 5.19 -2.37
CA ALA A 166 2.79 5.32 -3.81
C ALA A 166 4.06 5.11 -4.66
N VAL A 167 5.24 5.41 -4.14
CA VAL A 167 6.51 5.12 -4.82
C VAL A 167 6.93 3.65 -4.66
N LYS A 168 6.71 3.05 -3.49
CA LYS A 168 6.98 1.61 -3.23
C LYS A 168 6.20 0.69 -4.16
N ALA A 169 4.93 1.00 -4.38
CA ALA A 169 4.55 1.44 -5.71
C ALA A 169 5.23 0.69 -6.90
N LEU A 170 5.92 1.48 -7.70
CA LEU A 170 6.71 1.10 -8.88
C LEU A 170 7.55 -0.19 -8.77
N GLY A 171 8.01 -0.58 -7.57
CA GLY A 171 8.88 -1.74 -7.37
C GLY A 171 8.22 -3.07 -7.01
N THR A 172 6.91 -3.13 -6.77
CA THR A 172 6.26 -4.43 -6.54
C THR A 172 6.01 -5.11 -7.89
N GLY A 173 6.97 -5.90 -8.37
CA GLY A 173 6.89 -6.68 -9.62
C GLY A 173 5.79 -7.76 -9.65
N ASP A 174 4.99 -7.88 -8.58
CA ASP A 174 3.81 -8.74 -8.53
C ASP A 174 2.59 -8.00 -9.09
N ASN A 175 2.37 -8.15 -10.41
CA ASN A 175 1.16 -7.69 -11.11
C ASN A 175 -0.14 -8.14 -10.41
N SER A 176 -0.11 -9.23 -9.63
CA SER A 176 -1.26 -9.74 -8.88
C SER A 176 -1.71 -8.76 -7.78
N ARG A 177 -0.80 -7.95 -7.24
CA ARG A 177 -1.11 -7.00 -6.15
C ARG A 177 -1.68 -5.68 -6.68
N ARG A 178 -1.16 -5.16 -7.78
CA ARG A 178 -1.57 -3.88 -8.38
C ARG A 178 -2.79 -4.00 -9.30
N GLY A 179 -3.01 -5.16 -9.89
CA GLY A 179 -3.71 -5.22 -11.18
C GLY A 179 -2.75 -4.78 -12.31
N GLU A 180 -3.17 -4.88 -13.56
CA GLU A 180 -2.40 -4.53 -14.77
C GLU A 180 -2.08 -3.01 -14.89
N VAL A 181 -1.69 -2.34 -13.80
CA VAL A 181 -1.40 -0.89 -13.75
C VAL A 181 0.04 -0.68 -14.22
N ASP A 182 0.21 0.11 -15.28
CA ASP A 182 1.52 0.49 -15.80
C ASP A 182 2.26 1.45 -14.86
N ASN A 183 3.59 1.36 -14.83
CA ASN A 183 4.43 2.24 -14.03
C ASN A 183 4.19 3.72 -14.37
N THR A 184 3.92 4.06 -15.63
CA THR A 184 3.57 5.42 -16.05
C THR A 184 2.35 5.97 -15.28
N GLU A 185 1.36 5.12 -15.00
CA GLU A 185 0.15 5.54 -14.28
C GLU A 185 0.45 5.79 -12.79
N VAL A 186 1.30 4.93 -12.21
CA VAL A 186 1.80 5.09 -10.84
C VAL A 186 2.60 6.39 -10.70
N GLU A 187 3.51 6.69 -11.64
CA GLU A 187 4.27 7.94 -11.62
C GLU A 187 3.38 9.17 -11.77
N ASN A 188 2.39 9.11 -12.68
CA ASN A 188 1.40 10.18 -12.83
C ASN A 188 0.63 10.40 -11.53
N PHE A 189 0.32 9.35 -10.77
CA PHE A 189 -0.32 9.48 -9.47
C PHE A 189 0.62 10.06 -8.40
N VAL A 190 1.90 9.64 -8.38
CA VAL A 190 2.92 10.24 -7.50
C VAL A 190 3.02 11.75 -7.75
N CYS A 191 3.08 12.17 -9.01
CA CYS A 191 3.06 13.60 -9.39
C CYS A 191 1.79 14.31 -8.89
N ARG A 192 0.61 13.67 -8.99
CA ARG A 192 -0.65 14.21 -8.45
C ARG A 192 -0.63 14.39 -6.92
N LEU A 193 0.08 13.53 -6.19
CA LEU A 193 0.26 13.69 -4.74
C LEU A 193 1.18 14.86 -4.42
N LEU A 194 2.27 15.03 -5.18
CA LEU A 194 3.19 16.17 -5.07
C LEU A 194 2.46 17.49 -5.35
N ASP A 195 1.65 17.54 -6.41
CA ASP A 195 0.85 18.72 -6.76
C ASP A 195 -0.20 19.07 -5.68
N ARG A 196 -0.60 18.11 -4.85
CA ARG A 196 -1.48 18.30 -3.69
C ARG A 196 -0.73 18.69 -2.40
N GLY A 197 0.59 18.83 -2.45
CA GLY A 197 1.43 19.26 -1.31
C GLY A 197 1.99 18.13 -0.47
N ALA A 198 2.11 16.91 -1.00
CA ALA A 198 2.88 15.87 -0.35
C ALA A 198 4.36 16.28 -0.28
N SER A 199 4.95 16.26 0.91
CA SER A 199 6.32 16.73 1.14
C SER A 199 7.32 15.58 0.98
N VAL A 200 8.23 15.67 0.01
CA VAL A 200 9.25 14.63 -0.23
C VAL A 200 10.15 14.40 0.99
N PRO A 201 10.71 15.43 1.65
CA PRO A 201 11.55 15.21 2.83
C PRO A 201 10.80 14.59 4.01
N GLN A 202 9.55 14.98 4.24
CA GLN A 202 8.72 14.45 5.33
C GLN A 202 8.18 13.06 5.04
N ALA A 203 8.17 12.66 3.76
CA ALA A 203 7.66 11.38 3.33
C ALA A 203 8.61 10.20 3.59
N ASN A 204 9.90 10.48 3.84
CA ASN A 204 10.90 9.46 4.12
C ASN A 204 10.57 8.70 5.43
N SER A 205 10.90 7.42 5.44
CA SER A 205 10.77 6.56 6.62
C SER A 205 12.04 6.62 7.47
N TYR A 206 11.86 6.61 8.79
CA TYR A 206 12.96 6.63 9.77
C TYR A 206 12.79 5.49 10.77
N CYS A 207 13.88 4.78 11.07
CA CYS A 207 13.89 3.80 12.15
C CYS A 207 13.99 4.51 13.51
N SER A 208 13.01 4.25 14.38
CA SER A 208 13.07 4.60 15.80
C SER A 208 13.62 3.40 16.58
N SER A 209 14.93 3.14 16.53
CA SER A 209 15.50 2.19 17.48
C SER A 209 15.72 2.89 18.82
N GLU A 210 15.04 2.44 19.88
CA GLU A 210 15.18 2.94 21.25
C GLU A 210 16.62 2.84 21.78
N ASP A 211 17.45 1.98 21.17
CA ASP A 211 18.82 1.68 21.59
C ASP A 211 19.90 2.57 20.95
N GLN A 212 19.56 3.44 19.99
CA GLN A 212 20.53 4.35 19.38
C GLN A 212 20.40 5.76 19.95
N VAL A 213 21.28 6.10 20.88
CA VAL A 213 21.58 7.49 21.24
C VAL A 213 22.27 8.15 20.03
N GLY A 214 21.48 8.62 19.07
CA GLY A 214 21.95 9.17 17.80
C GLY A 214 20.82 9.75 16.94
N HIS A 215 21.19 10.44 15.87
CA HIS A 215 20.24 10.95 14.86
C HIS A 215 19.44 9.80 14.24
N PRO A 216 18.15 9.99 13.91
CA PRO A 216 17.32 8.92 13.35
C PRO A 216 17.91 8.41 12.04
N VAL A 217 18.14 7.09 11.96
CA VAL A 217 18.62 6.43 10.74
C VAL A 217 17.47 6.40 9.74
N VAL A 218 17.73 6.89 8.54
CA VAL A 218 16.77 6.88 7.44
C VAL A 218 16.58 5.42 7.00
N HIS A 219 15.37 4.89 7.16
CA HIS A 219 15.06 3.54 6.71
C HIS A 219 14.91 3.53 5.19
N GLU A 220 14.02 4.36 4.66
CA GLU A 220 13.75 4.47 3.23
C GLU A 220 13.50 5.92 2.83
N THR A 221 13.97 6.30 1.64
CA THR A 221 13.69 7.58 1.03
C THR A 221 12.79 7.43 -0.18
N VAL A 222 11.98 8.45 -0.44
CA VAL A 222 11.15 8.51 -1.65
C VAL A 222 12.02 8.39 -2.92
N LEU A 223 13.16 9.09 -2.95
CA LEU A 223 14.09 9.04 -4.09
C LEU A 223 14.75 7.65 -4.23
N GLY A 224 15.17 7.04 -3.12
CA GLY A 224 15.77 5.71 -3.12
C GLY A 224 14.80 4.62 -3.55
N MET A 225 13.54 4.65 -3.10
CA MET A 225 12.52 3.68 -3.53
C MET A 225 12.11 3.87 -5.00
N ALA A 226 12.18 5.08 -5.53
CA ALA A 226 11.95 5.34 -6.94
C ALA A 226 13.11 4.86 -7.83
N ALA A 227 14.34 4.76 -7.30
CA ALA A 227 15.55 4.57 -8.10
C ALA A 227 15.56 3.31 -8.98
N SER A 228 14.90 2.22 -8.57
CA SER A 228 14.87 0.99 -9.34
C SER A 228 13.98 1.06 -10.59
N HIS A 229 12.88 1.81 -10.54
CA HIS A 229 11.80 1.70 -11.54
C HIS A 229 11.32 3.06 -12.07
N GLY A 230 11.64 4.15 -11.39
CA GLY A 230 11.22 5.49 -11.75
C GLY A 230 11.88 5.98 -13.02
N SER A 231 11.15 6.79 -13.77
CA SER A 231 11.64 7.49 -14.96
C SER A 231 12.64 8.59 -14.62
N TYR A 232 13.28 9.11 -15.67
CA TYR A 232 14.07 10.32 -15.60
C TYR A 232 13.24 11.49 -15.06
N GLU A 233 12.02 11.64 -15.57
CA GLU A 233 11.10 12.73 -15.22
C GLU A 233 10.69 12.67 -13.75
N LEU A 234 10.39 11.49 -13.22
CA LEU A 234 10.07 11.31 -11.81
C LEU A 234 11.28 11.65 -10.93
N ALA A 235 12.47 11.18 -11.28
CA ALA A 235 13.70 11.46 -10.53
C ALA A 235 13.94 12.98 -10.45
N SER A 236 13.93 13.68 -11.59
CA SER A 236 14.10 15.12 -11.65
C SER A 236 13.02 15.86 -10.85
N ARG A 237 11.74 15.41 -10.93
CA ARG A 237 10.66 16.00 -10.14
C ARG A 237 10.89 15.83 -8.64
N LEU A 238 11.24 14.64 -8.17
CA LEU A 238 11.50 14.38 -6.74
C LEU A 238 12.65 15.23 -6.20
N ILE A 239 13.73 15.38 -6.99
CA ILE A 239 14.87 16.24 -6.63
C ILE A 239 14.44 17.72 -6.57
N ALA A 240 13.65 18.19 -7.52
CA ALA A 240 13.11 19.54 -7.53
C ALA A 240 12.19 19.83 -6.32
N GLU A 241 11.48 18.82 -5.82
CA GLU A 241 10.66 18.87 -4.60
C GLU A 241 11.47 18.69 -3.30
N GLY A 242 12.80 18.71 -3.39
CA GLY A 242 13.70 18.72 -2.24
C GLY A 242 14.18 17.35 -1.77
N ALA A 243 14.09 16.30 -2.59
CA ALA A 243 14.74 15.03 -2.27
C ALA A 243 16.25 15.22 -2.04
N ASN A 244 16.75 14.69 -0.93
CA ASN A 244 18.19 14.68 -0.68
C ASN A 244 18.86 13.61 -1.55
N ILE A 245 19.55 14.05 -2.61
CA ILE A 245 20.28 13.18 -3.54
C ILE A 245 21.44 12.39 -2.88
N HIS A 246 21.92 12.85 -1.72
CA HIS A 246 22.98 12.21 -0.94
C HIS A 246 22.45 11.40 0.24
N ALA A 247 21.13 11.24 0.37
CA ALA A 247 20.57 10.44 1.45
C ALA A 247 21.06 9.00 1.37
N GLN A 248 21.40 8.50 2.55
CA GLN A 248 21.83 7.14 2.81
C GLN A 248 20.71 6.44 3.57
N GLN A 249 20.30 5.28 3.08
CA GLN A 249 19.16 4.52 3.60
C GLN A 249 19.52 3.06 3.83
N ILE A 250 18.61 2.33 4.46
CA ILE A 250 18.68 0.88 4.58
C ILE A 250 18.05 0.29 3.31
N TRP A 251 18.70 -0.71 2.72
CA TRP A 251 18.17 -1.44 1.59
C TRP A 251 18.03 -2.93 1.93
N HIS A 252 16.83 -3.45 1.71
CA HIS A 252 16.48 -4.85 1.96
C HIS A 252 16.83 -5.69 0.74
N GLU A 253 17.91 -6.46 0.80
CA GLU A 253 18.23 -7.41 -0.27
C GLU A 253 17.41 -8.69 -0.11
N ASN A 254 16.80 -9.18 -1.20
CA ASN A 254 15.92 -10.36 -1.21
C ASN A 254 16.52 -11.62 -0.54
N TRP A 255 17.85 -11.74 -0.46
CA TRP A 255 18.55 -12.92 0.07
C TRP A 255 19.77 -12.57 0.95
N GLY A 256 20.07 -11.28 1.14
CA GLY A 256 21.32 -10.78 1.73
C GLY A 256 21.18 -10.12 3.10
N GLY A 257 19.94 -9.88 3.55
CA GLY A 257 19.67 -9.06 4.74
C GLY A 257 19.70 -7.57 4.41
N ASP A 258 19.79 -6.76 5.47
CA ASP A 258 19.72 -5.31 5.39
C ASP A 258 21.11 -4.72 5.16
N VAL A 259 21.23 -3.85 4.16
CA VAL A 259 22.47 -3.12 3.86
C VAL A 259 22.25 -1.65 4.17
N ASP A 260 23.08 -1.07 5.03
CA ASP A 260 23.01 0.35 5.39
C ASP A 260 23.83 1.21 4.43
N LYS A 261 23.64 2.52 4.53
CA LYS A 261 24.41 3.54 3.78
C LYS A 261 24.23 3.46 2.26
N VAL A 262 23.14 2.86 1.81
CA VAL A 262 22.81 2.73 0.39
C VAL A 262 22.24 4.06 -0.10
N THR A 263 22.69 4.54 -1.26
CA THR A 263 22.17 5.77 -1.88
C THR A 263 21.25 5.43 -3.06
N ALA A 264 20.45 6.39 -3.52
CA ALA A 264 19.65 6.23 -4.73
C ALA A 264 20.51 5.83 -5.96
N LEU A 265 21.76 6.29 -6.03
CA LEU A 265 22.68 5.93 -7.10
C LEU A 265 23.09 4.44 -7.05
N HIS A 266 23.27 3.86 -5.86
CA HIS A 266 23.53 2.42 -5.72
C HIS A 266 22.37 1.59 -6.28
N ILE A 267 21.14 1.94 -5.91
CA ILE A 267 19.92 1.21 -6.29
C ILE A 267 19.63 1.35 -7.79
N ALA A 268 19.72 2.56 -8.33
CA ALA A 268 19.56 2.80 -9.77
C ALA A 268 20.66 2.07 -10.58
N SER A 269 21.90 2.05 -10.07
CA SER A 269 23.01 1.31 -10.66
C SER A 269 22.76 -0.20 -10.65
N GLY A 270 22.31 -0.76 -9.53
CA GLY A 270 21.97 -2.18 -9.44
C GLY A 270 20.80 -2.59 -10.33
N SER A 271 19.84 -1.70 -10.56
CA SER A 271 18.67 -1.95 -11.43
C SER A 271 18.91 -1.63 -12.90
N TRP A 272 20.11 -1.15 -13.25
CA TRP A 272 20.44 -0.62 -14.58
C TRP A 272 19.45 0.44 -15.09
N ASN A 273 18.92 1.25 -14.17
CA ASN A 273 17.98 2.32 -14.51
C ASN A 273 18.73 3.54 -15.04
N LEU A 274 19.12 3.48 -16.32
CA LEU A 274 19.96 4.50 -16.97
C LEU A 274 19.28 5.88 -17.00
N GLY A 275 17.95 5.93 -17.13
CA GLY A 275 17.19 7.19 -17.11
C GLY A 275 17.29 7.88 -15.76
N PHE A 276 17.09 7.12 -14.68
CA PHE A 276 17.20 7.63 -13.32
C PHE A 276 18.64 8.03 -12.98
N ILE A 277 19.65 7.23 -13.36
CA ILE A 277 21.07 7.58 -13.19
C ILE A 277 21.38 8.89 -13.92
N LYS A 278 20.90 9.06 -15.15
CA LYS A 278 21.09 10.29 -15.92
C LYS A 278 20.53 11.50 -15.17
N ALA A 279 19.31 11.40 -14.64
CA ALA A 279 18.71 12.46 -13.84
C ALA A 279 19.56 12.80 -12.61
N LEU A 280 20.02 11.79 -11.85
CA LEU A 280 20.90 12.01 -10.70
C LEU A 280 22.19 12.75 -11.10
N VAL A 281 22.85 12.32 -12.18
CA VAL A 281 24.09 12.92 -12.69
C VAL A 281 23.91 14.39 -13.07
N GLU A 282 22.82 14.73 -13.75
CA GLU A 282 22.53 16.10 -14.16
C GLU A 282 22.19 17.03 -12.98
N HIS A 283 21.75 16.46 -11.85
CA HIS A 283 21.45 17.19 -10.62
C HIS A 283 22.60 17.21 -9.61
N TYR A 284 23.65 16.43 -9.78
CA TYR A 284 24.88 16.60 -9.01
C TYR A 284 25.61 17.87 -9.44
N GLY A 285 25.99 18.70 -8.46
CA GLY A 285 26.85 19.86 -8.70
C GLY A 285 28.29 19.47 -9.03
N ASP A 286 29.08 20.46 -9.45
CA ASP A 286 30.51 20.27 -9.75
C ASP A 286 31.26 19.61 -8.58
N GLY A 287 31.93 18.48 -8.86
CA GLY A 287 32.68 17.71 -7.87
C GLY A 287 31.83 16.77 -6.97
N GLN A 288 30.51 16.95 -6.92
CA GLN A 288 29.63 16.07 -6.14
C GLN A 288 29.47 14.69 -6.78
N LEU A 289 29.52 14.61 -8.12
CA LEU A 289 29.46 13.33 -8.82
C LEU A 289 30.65 12.43 -8.45
N SER A 290 31.87 12.99 -8.41
CA SER A 290 33.07 12.22 -8.03
C SER A 290 32.97 11.69 -6.61
N GLU A 291 32.40 12.46 -5.70
CA GLU A 291 32.13 11.98 -4.35
C GLU A 291 31.06 10.89 -4.37
N ALA A 292 29.92 11.12 -5.03
CA ALA A 292 28.78 10.21 -5.07
C ALA A 292 29.12 8.81 -5.60
N VAL A 293 30.00 8.70 -6.62
CA VAL A 293 30.43 7.41 -7.17
C VAL A 293 31.45 6.68 -6.28
N THR A 294 32.01 7.35 -5.28
CA THR A 294 32.96 6.78 -4.29
C THR A 294 32.34 6.54 -2.91
N ILE A 295 31.09 6.93 -2.70
CA ILE A 295 30.35 6.58 -1.48
C ILE A 295 30.20 5.06 -1.45
N ALA A 296 30.59 4.45 -0.34
CA ALA A 296 30.43 3.03 -0.09
C ALA A 296 29.25 2.77 0.85
N ASP A 297 28.53 1.68 0.59
CA ASP A 297 27.55 1.13 1.53
C ASP A 297 28.23 0.50 2.77
N SER A 298 27.45 -0.08 3.69
CA SER A 298 28.00 -0.72 4.89
C SER A 298 28.90 -1.92 4.64
N GLU A 299 28.86 -2.50 3.43
CA GLU A 299 29.72 -3.61 3.01
C GLU A 299 30.96 -3.14 2.23
N GLY A 300 31.14 -1.83 2.06
CA GLY A 300 32.25 -1.28 1.28
C GLY A 300 32.01 -1.31 -0.23
N ARG A 301 30.79 -1.60 -0.69
CA ARG A 301 30.44 -1.67 -2.11
C ARG A 301 30.08 -0.27 -2.61
N LEU A 302 30.47 0.01 -3.85
CA LEU A 302 30.28 1.29 -4.54
C LEU A 302 29.11 1.14 -5.51
N PRO A 303 28.55 2.22 -6.08
CA PRO A 303 27.51 2.09 -7.09
C PRO A 303 27.93 1.22 -8.28
N LEU A 304 29.21 1.24 -8.65
CA LEU A 304 29.76 0.34 -9.69
C LEU A 304 29.71 -1.13 -9.28
N HIS A 305 29.99 -1.46 -8.00
CA HIS A 305 29.87 -2.83 -7.51
C HIS A 305 28.42 -3.33 -7.59
N TRP A 306 27.45 -2.46 -7.29
CA TRP A 306 26.02 -2.78 -7.44
C TRP A 306 25.63 -3.02 -8.90
N ALA A 307 26.12 -2.19 -9.83
CA ALA A 307 25.88 -2.40 -11.26
C ALA A 307 26.43 -3.73 -11.78
N LEU A 308 27.57 -4.20 -11.25
CA LEU A 308 28.19 -5.47 -11.65
C LEU A 308 27.48 -6.68 -11.04
N SER A 309 27.02 -6.58 -9.80
CA SER A 309 26.28 -7.66 -9.13
C SER A 309 24.85 -7.78 -9.64
N GLY A 310 24.26 -6.65 -10.04
CA GLY A 310 22.85 -6.50 -10.36
C GLY A 310 21.97 -6.62 -9.10
N LEU A 311 20.91 -5.83 -9.04
CA LEU A 311 19.77 -6.18 -8.22
C LEU A 311 19.08 -7.33 -8.94
N ARG A 312 19.25 -8.55 -8.46
CA ARG A 312 18.57 -9.72 -9.03
C ARG A 312 17.07 -9.48 -8.92
N SER A 313 16.47 -9.05 -10.04
CA SER A 313 15.04 -8.85 -10.15
C SER A 313 14.34 -10.19 -9.98
N SER A 314 13.28 -10.18 -9.17
CA SER A 314 12.24 -11.21 -9.20
C SER A 314 11.38 -11.03 -10.45
#